data_AF-A0A2W6ZTL2-F1
#
_entry.id   AF-A0A2W6ZTL2-F1
#
_cell.length_a   1.000
_cell.length_b   1.000
_cell.length_c   1.000
_cell.angle_alpha   90.00
_cell.angle_beta   90.00
_cell.angle_gamma   90.00
#
_symmetry.space_group_name_H-M   'P 1'
#
loop_
_entity.id
_entity.type
_entity.pdbx_description
1 polymer ?
#
loop_
_entity_poly.entity_id
_entity_poly.type
_entity_poly.pdbx_seq_one_letter_code
_entity_poly.pdbx_strand_id
1 'polypeptide(L)'
;MYLGQNNKFITLPSNRAGNTPLSYVVAPGVNVYSTIPNNRYDYFNGTSMAAPHVSGLAALILSANPTLTPAQVISLITTTTNSSAVRV
;
A
#
# COMPACT_ATOMS: atom_id res chain seq x y z
N MET A 1 15.36 -16.67 14.61
CA MET A 1 14.01 -17.26 14.44
C MET A 1 13.20 -16.32 13.57
N TYR A 2 12.98 -16.71 12.33
CA TYR A 2 12.36 -15.93 11.26
C TYR A 2 11.01 -16.58 10.97
N LEU A 3 9.91 -15.91 11.27
CA LEU A 3 8.57 -16.32 10.86
C LEU A 3 7.97 -15.20 10.02
N GLY A 4 7.84 -15.48 8.72
CA GLY A 4 7.41 -14.54 7.69
C GLY A 4 5.94 -14.14 7.82
N GLN A 5 5.69 -13.07 8.58
CA GLN A 5 4.39 -12.40 8.60
C GLN A 5 4.38 -11.31 7.52
N ASN A 6 4.50 -11.72 6.26
CA ASN A 6 4.38 -10.86 5.09
C ASN A 6 2.98 -10.20 5.07
N ASN A 7 2.92 -8.89 5.27
CA ASN A 7 1.79 -8.01 4.95
C ASN A 7 0.41 -8.38 5.50
N LYS A 8 0.33 -9.21 6.56
CA LYS A 8 -0.94 -9.65 7.16
C LYS A 8 -1.39 -8.86 8.38
N PHE A 9 -0.61 -7.88 8.82
CA PHE A 9 -0.90 -7.08 10.02
C PHE A 9 -0.69 -5.61 9.73
N ILE A 10 -1.67 -4.79 10.11
CA ILE A 10 -1.54 -3.34 10.21
C ILE A 10 -0.42 -3.08 11.25
N THR A 11 0.70 -2.53 10.81
CA THR A 11 1.88 -2.30 11.66
C THR A 11 1.66 -1.07 12.57
N LEU A 12 2.34 -0.98 13.71
CA LEU A 12 2.16 0.06 14.74
C LEU A 12 2.18 1.52 14.23
N PRO A 13 2.93 1.92 13.17
CA PRO A 13 2.85 3.28 12.62
C PRO A 13 1.71 3.49 11.61
N SER A 14 0.94 2.45 11.26
CA SER A 14 -0.26 2.58 10.42
C SER A 14 -1.42 3.18 11.22
N ASN A 15 -2.02 4.24 10.70
CA ASN A 15 -3.22 4.82 11.30
C ASN A 15 -4.43 3.90 11.09
N ARG A 16 -5.20 3.65 12.17
CA ARG A 16 -6.49 2.97 12.06
C ARG A 16 -7.47 3.89 11.33
N ALA A 17 -8.21 3.36 10.38
CA ALA A 17 -9.41 4.04 9.89
C ALA A 17 -10.35 4.23 11.08
N GLY A 18 -10.76 5.48 11.34
CA GLY A 18 -11.69 5.79 12.42
C GLY A 18 -13.09 5.21 12.17
N ASN A 19 -14.08 5.67 12.93
CA ASN A 19 -15.46 5.16 12.81
C ASN A 19 -16.20 5.72 11.58
N THR A 20 -15.58 6.62 10.83
CA THR A 20 -16.09 7.10 9.55
C THR A 20 -15.71 6.12 8.44
N PRO A 21 -16.66 5.71 7.57
CA PRO A 21 -16.33 4.90 6.41
C PRO A 21 -15.34 5.64 5.51
N LEU A 22 -14.10 5.17 5.46
CA LEU A 22 -13.05 5.67 4.57
C LEU A 22 -12.72 4.57 3.56
N SER A 23 -12.56 4.95 2.30
CA SER A 23 -12.00 4.04 1.29
C SER A 23 -10.48 4.02 1.46
N TYR A 24 -9.94 2.88 1.86
CA TYR A 24 -8.49 2.67 2.01
C TYR A 24 -8.09 1.28 1.52
N VAL A 25 -6.80 1.11 1.27
CA VAL A 25 -6.17 -0.18 0.96
C VAL A 25 -4.91 -0.35 1.78
N VAL A 26 -4.52 -1.60 1.99
CA VAL A 26 -3.29 -1.96 2.70
C VAL A 26 -2.25 -2.42 1.67
N ALA A 27 -1.02 -1.95 1.81
CA ALA A 27 0.10 -2.28 0.94
C ALA A 27 1.39 -2.50 1.75
N PRO A 28 2.44 -3.12 1.16
CA PRO A 28 3.68 -3.42 1.87
C PRO A 28 4.36 -2.15 2.37
N GLY A 29 4.54 -2.04 3.69
CA GLY A 29 5.18 -0.89 4.34
C GLY A 29 6.17 -1.27 5.42
N VAL A 30 6.47 -2.56 5.60
CA VAL A 30 7.43 -3.06 6.60
C VAL A 30 8.58 -3.75 5.88
N ASN A 31 9.82 -3.45 6.29
CA ASN A 31 11.07 -3.91 5.69
C ASN A 31 11.09 -3.67 4.18
N VAL A 32 10.70 -2.47 3.76
CA VAL A 32 10.75 -2.07 2.35
C VAL A 32 12.15 -1.58 2.02
N TYR A 33 12.85 -2.32 1.16
CA TYR A 33 14.14 -1.95 0.63
C TYR A 33 13.99 -0.86 -0.44
N SER A 34 14.60 0.30 -0.23
CA SER A 34 14.49 1.42 -1.18
C SER A 34 15.76 2.27 -1.22
N THR A 35 15.84 3.14 -2.23
CA THR A 35 16.97 4.04 -2.46
C THR A 35 17.04 5.16 -1.42
N ILE A 36 18.24 5.46 -0.95
CA ILE A 36 18.57 6.63 -0.14
C ILE A 36 19.66 7.46 -0.83
N PRO A 37 19.87 8.74 -0.43
CA PRO A 37 20.93 9.57 -0.99
C PRO A 37 22.30 8.89 -0.96
N ASN A 38 23.18 9.30 -1.88
CA ASN A 38 24.55 8.76 -2.06
C ASN A 38 24.60 7.35 -2.67
N ASN A 39 23.68 7.02 -3.60
CA ASN A 39 23.65 5.75 -4.33
C ASN A 39 23.62 4.53 -3.40
N ARG A 40 22.87 4.65 -2.31
CA ARG A 40 22.74 3.63 -1.28
C ARG A 40 21.30 3.15 -1.21
N TYR A 41 21.12 2.04 -0.51
CA TYR A 41 19.83 1.46 -0.22
C TYR A 41 19.73 1.11 1.25
N ASP A 42 18.53 1.18 1.78
CA ASP A 42 18.25 0.78 3.15
C ASP A 42 16.81 0.28 3.30
N TYR A 43 16.53 -0.38 4.41
CA TYR A 43 15.20 -0.88 4.75
C TYR A 43 14.46 0.12 5.63
N PHE A 44 13.27 0.53 5.19
CA PHE A 44 12.39 1.41 5.97
C PHE A 44 11.05 0.76 6.29
N ASN A 45 10.43 1.27 7.37
CA ASN A 45 9.13 0.87 7.87
C ASN A 45 8.23 2.11 7.94
N GLY A 46 7.02 2.05 7.39
CA GLY A 46 6.02 3.10 7.51
C GLY A 46 4.98 3.12 6.40
N THR A 47 3.90 3.87 6.61
CA THR A 47 2.88 4.13 5.58
C THR A 47 3.45 4.91 4.39
N SER A 48 4.51 5.70 4.60
CA SER A 48 5.29 6.34 3.54
C SER A 48 5.92 5.34 2.57
N MET A 49 6.16 4.09 2.98
CA MET A 49 6.68 3.03 2.13
C MET A 49 5.55 2.20 1.49
N ALA A 50 4.35 2.18 2.08
CA ALA A 50 3.16 1.60 1.49
C ALA A 50 2.54 2.51 0.39
N ALA A 51 2.56 3.83 0.59
CA ALA A 51 2.04 4.81 -0.36
C ALA A 51 2.62 4.70 -1.79
N PRO A 52 3.95 4.57 -2.01
CA PRO A 52 4.51 4.44 -3.36
C PRO A 52 4.10 3.14 -4.07
N HIS A 53 3.77 2.07 -3.33
CA HIS A 53 3.25 0.84 -3.94
C HIS A 53 1.85 1.06 -4.54
N VAL A 54 0.97 1.75 -3.82
CA VAL A 54 -0.40 2.03 -4.30
C VAL A 54 -0.39 3.08 -5.40
N SER A 55 0.46 4.10 -5.32
CA SER A 55 0.58 5.10 -6.38
C SER A 55 1.16 4.51 -7.67
N GLY A 56 2.12 3.58 -7.58
CA GLY A 56 2.63 2.82 -8.72
C GLY A 56 1.55 1.96 -9.38
N LEU A 57 0.72 1.27 -8.60
CA LEU A 57 -0.44 0.53 -9.12
C LEU A 57 -1.44 1.45 -9.84
N ALA A 58 -1.78 2.59 -9.24
CA ALA A 58 -2.68 3.56 -9.85
C ALA A 58 -2.11 4.11 -11.18
N ALA A 59 -0.80 4.39 -11.22
CA ALA A 59 -0.11 4.80 -12.43
C ALA A 59 -0.14 3.70 -13.51
N LEU A 60 0.02 2.43 -13.14
CA LEU A 60 -0.09 1.31 -14.07
C LEU A 60 -1.51 1.19 -14.65
N ILE A 61 -2.53 1.32 -13.82
CA ILE A 61 -3.94 1.32 -14.27
C ILE A 61 -4.19 2.46 -15.26
N LEU A 62 -3.71 3.67 -14.95
CA LEU A 62 -3.81 4.82 -15.85
C LEU A 62 -2.98 4.66 -17.13
N SER A 63 -1.83 3.98 -17.07
CA SER A 63 -1.04 3.69 -18.27
C SER A 63 -1.76 2.72 -19.21
N ALA A 64 -2.51 1.76 -18.65
CA ALA A 64 -3.30 0.80 -19.42
C ALA A 64 -4.58 1.44 -19.98
N ASN A 65 -5.18 2.37 -19.25
CA ASN A 65 -6.32 3.15 -19.74
C ASN A 65 -6.29 4.59 -19.19
N PRO A 66 -5.76 5.56 -19.97
CA PRO A 66 -5.64 6.95 -19.56
C PRO A 66 -6.98 7.70 -19.43
N THR A 67 -8.08 7.12 -19.91
CA THR A 67 -9.41 7.75 -19.88
C THR A 67 -10.15 7.54 -18.54
N LEU A 68 -9.61 6.69 -17.67
CA LEU A 68 -10.20 6.41 -16.37
C LEU A 68 -10.16 7.66 -15.48
N THR A 69 -11.30 7.94 -14.85
CA THR A 69 -11.40 8.98 -13.82
C THR A 69 -10.74 8.52 -12.52
N PRO A 70 -10.28 9.45 -11.66
CA PRO A 70 -9.73 9.09 -10.35
C PRO A 70 -10.66 8.20 -9.51
N ALA A 71 -11.97 8.45 -9.56
CA ALA A 71 -12.97 7.65 -8.84
C ALA A 71 -13.03 6.20 -9.36
N GLN A 72 -12.93 6.00 -10.67
CA GLN A 72 -12.89 4.66 -11.27
C GLN A 72 -11.61 3.92 -10.90
N VAL A 73 -10.45 4.60 -10.89
CA VAL A 73 -9.19 3.99 -10.44
C VAL A 73 -9.27 3.55 -8.98
N ILE A 74 -9.80 4.40 -8.09
CA ILE A 74 -10.02 4.07 -6.67
C ILE A 74 -10.95 2.86 -6.54
N SER A 75 -12.04 2.83 -7.31
CA SER A 75 -12.98 1.70 -7.29
C SER A 75 -12.34 0.41 -7.77
N LEU A 76 -11.57 0.43 -8.86
CA LEU A 76 -10.85 -0.73 -9.37
C LEU A 76 -9.86 -1.28 -8.34
N ILE A 77 -9.10 -0.39 -7.70
CA ILE A 77 -8.12 -0.79 -6.68
C ILE A 77 -8.82 -1.38 -5.45
N THR A 78 -9.86 -0.71 -4.92
CA THR A 78 -10.53 -1.16 -3.69
C THR A 78 -11.33 -2.45 -3.89
N THR A 79 -12.00 -2.63 -5.04
CA THR A 79 -12.82 -3.82 -5.32
C THR A 79 -12.02 -5.09 -5.64
N THR A 80 -10.77 -4.95 -6.09
CA THR A 80 -9.90 -6.08 -6.44
C THR A 80 -8.92 -6.47 -5.33
N THR A 81 -8.91 -5.76 -4.20
CA THR A 81 -8.05 -6.09 -3.07
C THR A 81 -8.47 -7.39 -2.37
N ASN A 82 -7.48 -8.16 -1.91
CA ASN A 82 -7.74 -9.35 -1.09
C ASN A 82 -8.22 -8.94 0.30
N SER A 83 -9.45 -9.31 0.67
CA SER A 83 -10.04 -9.02 1.98
C SER A 83 -9.40 -9.81 3.14
N SER A 84 -8.51 -10.78 2.84
CA SER A 84 -7.86 -11.64 3.84
C SER A 84 -6.72 -10.98 4.62
N ALA A 85 -6.35 -9.74 4.28
CA ALA A 85 -5.23 -9.01 4.90
C ALA A 85 -5.62 -8.22 6.18
N VAL A 86 -6.91 -8.17 6.51
CA VAL A 86 -7.42 -7.45 7.71
C VAL A 86 -8.12 -8.46 8.63
N ARG A 87 -7.34 -9.19 9.42
CA ARG A 87 -7.85 -9.83 10.64
C ARG A 87 -7.17 -9.13 11.80
N VAL A 88 -7.94 -8.26 12.47
CA VAL A 88 -7.59 -7.65 13.76
C VAL A 88 -7.42 -8.70 14.84
#